data_AF-A0A5Q0TNV3-F1
#
_entry.id   AF-A0A5Q0TNV3-F1
#
_cell.length_a   1.000
_cell.length_b   1.000
_cell.length_c   1.000
_cell.angle_alpha   90.00
_cell.angle_beta   90.00
_cell.angle_gamma   90.00
#
_symmetry.space_group_name_H-M   'P 1'
#
loop_
_entity.id
_entity.type
_entity.pdbx_description
1 polymer ?
#
loop_
_entity_poly.entity_id
_entity_poly.type
_entity_poly.pdbx_seq_one_letter_code
_entity_poly.pdbx_strand_id
1 'polypeptide(L)' 'MVSGKRVLAGILIIIPFIVYFPIPTYNKVEPDLGSLPFFYWYQTLWLVISTILFSVAALLLARR' A
#
# COMPACT_ATOMS: atom_id res chain seq x y z
N MET A 1 2.20 -18.85 -20.90
CA MET A 1 3.30 -18.13 -20.24
C MET A 1 2.73 -16.92 -19.52
N VAL A 2 3.06 -16.71 -18.24
CA VAL A 2 2.62 -15.53 -17.50
C VAL A 2 3.40 -14.32 -18.03
N SER A 3 2.70 -13.28 -18.50
CA SER A 3 3.34 -12.05 -18.97
C SER A 3 4.00 -11.30 -17.79
N GLY A 4 5.18 -10.74 -17.99
CA GLY A 4 5.88 -9.95 -16.96
C GLY A 4 5.02 -8.81 -16.40
N LYS A 5 4.13 -8.23 -17.22
CA LYS A 5 3.14 -7.23 -16.75
C LYS A 5 2.20 -7.77 -15.67
N ARG A 6 1.77 -9.03 -15.78
CA ARG A 6 0.88 -9.68 -14.81
C ARG A 6 1.61 -9.99 -13.50
N VAL A 7 2.88 -10.41 -13.60
CA VAL A 7 3.73 -10.61 -12.42
C VAL A 7 3.92 -9.30 -11.67
N LEU A 8 4.26 -8.22 -12.39
CA LEU A 8 4.42 -6.90 -11.80
C LEU A 8 3.12 -6.39 -11.16
N ALA A 9 1.97 -6.54 -11.82
CA ALA A 9 0.68 -6.16 -11.24
C ALA A 9 0.38 -6.95 -9.95
N GLY A 10 0.69 -8.25 -9.90
CA GLY A 10 0.55 -9.06 -8.69
C GLY A 10 1.44 -8.58 -7.54
N ILE A 11 2.69 -8.19 -7.83
CA ILE A 11 3.61 -7.62 -6.84
C ILE A 11 3.07 -6.29 -6.31
N LEU A 12 2.61 -5.39 -7.19
CA LEU A 12 2.05 -4.10 -6.75
C LEU A 12 0.83 -4.28 -5.85
N ILE A 13 0.00 -5.29 -6.13
CA ILE A 13 -1.18 -5.62 -5.34
C ILE A 13 -0.83 -6.21 -3.98
N ILE A 14 0.24 -7.01 -3.85
CA ILE A 14 0.58 -7.69 -2.59
C ILE A 14 1.22 -6.73 -1.56
N ILE A 15 1.89 -5.66 -2.01
CA ILE A 15 2.62 -4.73 -1.14
C ILE A 15 1.73 -4.14 -0.02
N PRO A 16 0.54 -3.57 -0.28
CA PRO A 16 -0.33 -3.05 0.77
C PRO A 16 -0.67 -4.09 1.86
N PHE A 17 -0.91 -5.35 1.48
CA PHE A 17 -1.23 -6.41 2.44
C PHE A 17 -0.05 -6.69 3.37
N ILE A 18 1.17 -6.76 2.84
CA ILE A 18 2.38 -7.00 3.63
C ILE A 18 2.59 -5.86 4.64
N VAL A 19 2.25 -4.63 4.27
CA VAL A 19 2.41 -3.45 5.12
C VAL A 19 1.36 -3.36 6.22
N TYR A 20 0.10 -3.70 5.92
CA TYR A 20 -0.99 -3.68 6.91
C TYR A 20 -1.03 -4.94 7.79
N PHE A 21 -0.39 -6.03 7.40
CA PHE A 21 -0.40 -7.27 8.20
C PHE A 21 0.26 -7.12 9.58
N PRO A 22 1.45 -6.51 9.74
CA PRO A 22 2.11 -6.39 11.04
C PRO A 22 1.53 -5.22 11.86
N ILE A 23 0.28 -5.35 12.31
CA ILE A 23 -0.47 -4.33 13.08
C ILE A 23 0.35 -3.67 14.21
N PRO A 24 1.13 -4.40 15.03
CA PRO A 24 1.89 -3.78 16.13
C PRO A 24 2.94 -2.75 15.67
N THR A 25 3.35 -2.77 14.39
CA THR A 25 4.37 -1.84 13.87
C THR A 25 3.86 -0.41 13.79
N TYR A 26 2.56 -0.24 13.54
CA TYR A 26 1.93 1.08 13.36
C TYR A 26 0.80 1.39 14.33
N ASN A 27 0.33 0.41 15.10
CA ASN A 27 -0.63 0.66 16.16
C ASN A 27 0.04 1.24 17.42
N LYS A 28 0.47 2.49 17.32
CA LYS A 28 1.11 3.25 18.41
C LYS A 28 0.82 4.73 18.28
N VAL A 29 1.11 5.47 19.35
CA VAL A 29 0.90 6.93 19.39
C VAL A 29 2.08 7.68 18.78
N GLU A 30 3.29 7.32 19.17
CA GLU A 30 4.50 8.01 18.72
C GLU A 30 5.17 7.28 17.53
N PRO A 31 5.76 8.02 16.57
CA PRO A 31 5.80 9.49 16.50
C PRO A 31 4.46 10.07 16.03
N ASP A 32 4.01 11.15 16.67
CA ASP A 32 2.82 11.88 16.27
C ASP A 32 3.17 13.09 15.39
N LEU A 33 2.21 13.50 14.56
CA LEU A 33 2.28 14.73 13.80
C LEU A 33 1.42 15.77 14.52
N GLY A 34 2.03 16.43 15.52
CA GLY A 34 1.39 17.47 16.34
C GLY A 34 0.39 16.90 17.35
N SER A 35 -0.79 16.51 16.89
CA SER A 35 -1.82 15.83 17.72
C SER A 35 -2.43 14.64 16.99
N LEU A 36 -1.82 14.24 15.87
CA LEU A 36 -2.25 13.12 15.05
C LEU A 36 -1.33 11.91 15.34
N PRO A 37 -1.82 10.89 16.07
CA PRO A 37 -1.03 9.70 16.41
C PRO A 37 -0.46 8.97 15.19
N PHE A 38 0.65 8.23 15.39
CA PHE A 38 1.32 7.41 14.37
C PHE A 38 0.35 6.51 13.60
N PHE A 39 -0.54 5.83 14.33
CA PHE A 39 -1.57 5.00 13.74
C PHE A 39 -2.36 5.73 12.64
N TYR A 40 -2.81 6.96 12.87
CA TYR A 40 -3.65 7.63 11.89
C TYR A 40 -2.87 8.12 10.68
N TRP A 41 -1.78 8.87 10.89
CA TRP A 41 -1.08 9.47 9.75
C TRP A 41 -0.37 8.42 8.90
N TYR A 42 0.18 7.36 9.52
CA TYR A 42 0.81 6.27 8.79
C TYR A 42 -0.20 5.55 7.92
N GLN A 43 -1.40 5.25 8.44
CA GLN A 43 -2.48 4.62 7.69
C GLN A 43 -2.98 5.52 6.55
N THR A 44 -3.13 6.83 6.78
CA THR A 44 -3.53 7.77 5.73
C THR A 44 -2.49 7.88 4.62
N LEU A 45 -1.20 7.94 4.97
CA LEU A 45 -0.11 7.92 3.99
C LEU A 45 -0.16 6.64 3.14
N TRP A 46 -0.28 5.49 3.80
CA TRP A 46 -0.36 4.20 3.12
C TRP A 46 -1.64 3.99 2.33
N LEU A 47 -2.75 4.64 2.68
CA LEU A 47 -3.97 4.67 1.87
C LEU A 47 -3.71 5.33 0.50
N VAL A 48 -3.02 6.47 0.49
CA VAL A 48 -2.65 7.16 -0.76
C VAL A 48 -1.67 6.30 -1.57
N ILE A 49 -0.64 5.74 -0.93
CA ILE A 49 0.33 4.85 -1.60
C ILE A 49 -0.38 3.63 -2.20
N SER A 50 -1.29 2.98 -1.44
CA SER A 50 -2.06 1.83 -1.90
C SER A 50 -2.93 2.17 -3.12
N THR A 51 -3.52 3.36 -3.13
CA THR A 51 -4.30 3.85 -4.27
C THR A 51 -3.44 3.97 -5.53
N ILE A 52 -2.22 4.50 -5.40
CA ILE A 52 -1.26 4.60 -6.51
C ILE A 52 -0.87 3.20 -6.99
N LEU A 53 -0.50 2.30 -6.08
CA LEU A 53 -0.10 0.92 -6.42
C LEU A 53 -1.20 0.17 -7.18
N PHE A 54 -2.44 0.21 -6.67
CA PHE A 54 -3.57 -0.42 -7.35
C PHE A 54 -3.92 0.24 -8.68
N SER A 55 -3.83 1.57 -8.77
CA SER A 55 -4.06 2.28 -10.04
C SER A 55 -3.03 1.88 -11.11
N VAL A 56 -1.75 1.81 -10.74
CA VAL A 56 -0.69 1.36 -11.66
C VAL A 56 -0.91 -0.10 -12.06
N ALA A 57 -1.24 -0.99 -11.11
CA ALA A 57 -1.56 -2.39 -11.41
C ALA A 57 -2.75 -2.50 -12.37
N ALA A 58 -3.82 -1.73 -12.14
CA ALA A 58 -4.99 -1.68 -13.03
C ALA A 58 -4.62 -1.20 -14.44
N LEU A 59 -3.81 -0.15 -14.56
CA LEU A 59 -3.35 0.36 -15.86
C LEU A 59 -2.47 -0.65 -16.62
N LEU A 60 -1.60 -1.38 -15.91
CA LEU A 60 -0.77 -2.44 -16.50
C LEU A 60 -1.61 -3.59 -17.05
N LEU A 61 -2.74 -3.89 -16.41
CA LEU A 61 -3.66 -4.95 -16.82
C LEU A 61 -4.68 -4.50 -17.88
N ALA A 62 -5.05 -3.21 -17.88
CA ALA A 62 -6.01 -2.64 -18.81
C ALA A 62 -5.46 -2.48 -20.23
N ARG A 63 -4.15 -2.23 -20.37
CA ARG A 63 -3.45 -2.17 -21.67
C ARG A 63 -3.21 -3.57 -22.22
N ARG A 64 -4.24 -4.14 -22.86
CA ARG A 64 -4.17 -5.42 -23.60
C ARG A 64 -3.21 -5.34 -24.76
#